data_AF-A0A3D5KJU5-F1
#
_entry.id   AF-A0A3D5KJU5-F1
#
_cell.length_a   1.000
_cell.length_b   1.000
_cell.length_c   1.000
_cell.angle_alpha   90.00
_cell.angle_beta   90.00
_cell.angle_gamma   90.00
#
_symmetry.space_group_name_H-M   'P 1'
#
loop_
_entity.id
_entity.type
_entity.pdbx_description
1 polymer ?
#
loop_
_entity_poly.entity_id
_entity_poly.type
_entity_poly.pdbx_seq_one_letter_code
_entity_poly.pdbx_strand_id
1 'polypeptide(L)'
;QPIGGDFGFSIELVEDILNSPIWDFPDVSRFGIDIFETLTALAKGYEVKQALLGVKNHDAKDPSSQLASMFLQVINTMFTCIEQYESVWNKINSISKTPMSGEAKYKDTSESIEVSLPATIAAFKNKYPFYLDIYSSILEQEIQNKFSELQLLEYSNIEFPSEIWAKTVYSFIAEFHRTPTFFRERLIDALRVLWIGRVAVFLKETWEKTREECEEKIVEEVKTFEKLKPYLIAKY
;
A
#
# COMPACT_ATOMS: atom_id res chain seq x y z
N GLN A 1 -0.81 11.70 2.27
CA GLN A 1 -0.49 10.63 3.23
C GLN A 1 -1.81 10.04 3.71
N PRO A 2 -2.31 8.95 3.08
CA PRO A 2 -3.63 8.39 3.38
C PRO A 2 -3.69 7.62 4.71
N ILE A 3 -2.55 7.49 5.40
CA ILE A 3 -2.39 6.91 6.74
C ILE A 3 -1.71 7.89 7.70
N GLY A 4 -1.79 9.21 7.41
CA GLY A 4 -1.37 10.22 8.39
C GLY A 4 -2.27 10.16 9.62
N GLY A 5 -1.88 10.72 10.76
CA GLY A 5 -2.74 10.77 11.97
C GLY A 5 -3.24 12.18 12.32
N ASP A 6 -2.96 13.16 11.47
CA ASP A 6 -3.27 14.58 11.71
C ASP A 6 -4.28 15.05 10.65
N PHE A 7 -5.55 15.17 11.05
CA PHE A 7 -6.65 15.57 10.17
C PHE A 7 -7.67 16.48 10.86
N GLY A 8 -8.53 17.09 10.04
CA GLY A 8 -9.78 17.71 10.49
C GLY A 8 -10.94 17.20 9.65
N PHE A 9 -12.07 16.94 10.29
CA PHE A 9 -13.28 16.42 9.64
C PHE A 9 -14.45 17.39 9.79
N SER A 10 -15.35 17.40 8.81
CA SER A 10 -16.67 18.01 9.00
C SER A 10 -17.54 17.09 9.87
N ILE A 11 -18.60 17.64 10.48
CA ILE A 11 -19.49 16.86 11.35
C ILE A 11 -20.18 15.75 10.54
N GLU A 12 -20.56 16.05 9.29
CA GLU A 12 -21.21 15.12 8.38
C GLU A 12 -20.31 13.91 8.07
N LEU A 13 -19.01 14.14 7.83
CA LEU A 13 -18.05 13.06 7.62
C LEU A 13 -17.89 12.20 8.88
N VAL A 14 -17.87 12.82 10.07
CA VAL A 14 -17.80 12.08 11.34
C VAL A 14 -19.04 11.19 11.51
N GLU A 15 -20.24 11.71 11.27
CA GLU A 15 -21.48 10.93 11.31
C GLU A 15 -21.45 9.77 10.30
N ASP A 16 -20.96 10.02 9.10
CA ASP A 16 -20.83 9.02 8.04
C ASP A 16 -19.84 7.91 8.39
N ILE A 17 -18.74 8.24 9.07
CA ILE A 17 -17.73 7.30 9.56
C ILE A 17 -18.31 6.48 10.70
N LEU A 18 -18.93 7.11 11.70
CA LEU A 18 -19.51 6.44 12.87
C LEU A 18 -20.62 5.45 12.49
N ASN A 19 -21.40 5.74 11.45
CA ASN A 19 -22.48 4.87 10.97
C ASN A 19 -22.01 3.81 9.95
N SER A 20 -20.71 3.72 9.66
CA SER A 20 -20.19 2.79 8.65
C SER A 20 -20.22 1.34 9.13
N PRO A 21 -20.68 0.36 8.32
CA PRO A 21 -20.60 -1.06 8.65
C PRO A 21 -19.15 -1.59 8.69
N ILE A 22 -18.18 -0.80 8.18
CA ILE A 22 -16.77 -1.18 8.18
C ILE A 22 -16.21 -1.31 9.62
N TRP A 23 -16.85 -0.71 10.63
CA TRP A 23 -16.45 -0.87 12.03
C TRP A 23 -16.47 -2.32 12.54
N ASP A 24 -17.25 -3.20 11.92
CA ASP A 24 -17.34 -4.61 12.31
C ASP A 24 -16.01 -5.38 12.07
N PHE A 25 -15.07 -4.79 11.32
CA PHE A 25 -13.76 -5.37 11.05
C PHE A 25 -12.74 -4.98 12.14
N PRO A 26 -12.15 -5.95 12.88
CA PRO A 26 -11.30 -5.65 14.05
C PRO A 26 -10.11 -4.74 13.79
N ASP A 27 -9.54 -4.78 12.59
CA ASP A 27 -8.33 -4.02 12.22
C ASP A 27 -8.58 -2.52 12.06
N VAL A 28 -9.84 -2.13 11.84
CA VAL A 28 -10.25 -0.72 11.68
C VAL A 28 -9.99 0.07 12.96
N SER A 29 -10.28 -0.52 14.13
CA SER A 29 -10.02 0.11 15.43
C SER A 29 -8.53 0.17 15.83
N ARG A 30 -7.63 -0.30 14.97
CA ARG A 30 -6.18 -0.39 15.21
C ARG A 30 -5.43 0.48 14.19
N PHE A 31 -4.40 -0.04 13.52
CA PHE A 31 -3.69 0.71 12.47
C PHE A 31 -4.54 0.95 11.19
N GLY A 32 -5.71 0.31 11.07
CA GLY A 32 -6.59 0.50 9.92
C GLY A 32 -7.42 1.80 9.93
N ILE A 33 -7.47 2.52 11.06
CA ILE A 33 -8.38 3.67 11.23
C ILE A 33 -8.14 4.76 10.17
N ASP A 34 -6.89 5.18 9.98
CA ASP A 34 -6.56 6.33 9.13
C ASP A 34 -6.90 6.08 7.65
N ILE A 35 -6.65 4.85 7.16
CA ILE A 35 -6.98 4.47 5.78
C ILE A 35 -8.49 4.33 5.59
N PHE A 36 -9.22 3.85 6.60
CA PHE A 36 -10.67 3.78 6.57
C PHE A 36 -11.30 5.18 6.48
N GLU A 37 -10.87 6.11 7.32
CA GLU A 37 -11.35 7.50 7.31
C GLU A 37 -11.07 8.16 5.96
N THR A 38 -9.85 8.02 5.44
CA THR A 38 -9.44 8.58 4.14
C THR A 38 -10.27 8.02 2.99
N LEU A 39 -10.44 6.70 2.92
CA LEU A 39 -11.20 6.06 1.84
C LEU A 39 -12.70 6.35 1.94
N THR A 40 -13.25 6.47 3.15
CA THR A 40 -14.65 6.86 3.36
C THR A 40 -14.91 8.27 2.84
N ALA A 41 -14.04 9.24 3.18
CA ALA A 41 -14.15 10.61 2.69
C ALA A 41 -14.11 10.66 1.15
N LEU A 42 -13.17 9.95 0.53
CA LEU A 42 -13.03 9.89 -0.93
C LEU A 42 -14.23 9.19 -1.58
N ALA A 43 -14.66 8.04 -1.07
CA ALA A 43 -15.74 7.25 -1.64
C ALA A 43 -17.11 7.94 -1.55
N LYS A 44 -17.35 8.70 -0.47
CA LYS A 44 -18.56 9.50 -0.28
C LYS A 44 -18.50 10.88 -0.95
N GLY A 45 -17.39 11.23 -1.59
CA GLY A 45 -17.27 12.45 -2.40
C GLY A 45 -17.05 13.73 -1.60
N TYR A 46 -16.52 13.64 -0.38
CA TYR A 46 -16.14 14.81 0.40
C TYR A 46 -14.97 15.57 -0.26
N GLU A 47 -14.91 16.89 -0.06
CA GLU A 47 -13.75 17.68 -0.47
C GLU A 47 -12.54 17.38 0.40
N VAL A 48 -11.52 16.73 -0.19
CA VAL A 48 -10.25 16.45 0.49
C VAL A 48 -9.20 17.48 0.11
N LYS A 49 -8.52 18.06 1.11
CA LYS A 49 -7.42 19.02 0.95
C LYS A 49 -6.25 18.60 1.83
N GLN A 50 -5.03 18.86 1.38
CA GLN A 50 -3.81 18.60 2.15
C GLN A 50 -3.25 19.92 2.70
N ALA A 51 -2.87 19.93 3.98
CA ALA A 51 -2.16 21.06 4.58
C ALA A 51 -0.67 20.72 4.73
N LEU A 52 0.24 21.61 4.29
CA LEU A 52 1.67 21.44 4.56
C LEU A 52 1.98 21.92 5.98
N LEU A 53 2.23 20.98 6.89
CA LEU A 53 2.54 21.27 8.30
C LEU A 53 4.04 21.21 8.64
N GLY A 54 4.90 20.86 7.67
CA GLY A 54 6.34 20.68 7.89
C GLY A 54 6.71 19.25 8.28
N VAL A 55 7.83 19.07 8.98
CA VAL A 55 8.33 17.75 9.41
C VAL A 55 7.63 17.32 10.69
N LYS A 56 7.13 16.08 10.68
CA LYS A 56 6.64 15.42 11.88
C LYS A 56 7.82 14.73 12.57
N ASN A 57 8.22 15.26 13.71
CA ASN A 57 9.18 14.58 14.59
C ASN A 57 8.44 13.41 15.26
N HIS A 58 8.83 12.19 14.93
CA HIS A 58 8.35 11.00 15.63
C HIS A 58 9.32 10.71 16.78
N ASP A 59 8.78 10.34 17.95
CA ASP A 59 9.61 9.64 18.95
C ASP A 59 10.19 8.39 18.28
N ALA A 60 11.47 8.11 18.50
CA ALA A 60 12.20 6.96 17.97
C ALA A 60 11.55 5.63 18.41
N LYS A 61 10.48 5.23 17.74
CA LYS A 61 9.94 3.88 17.77
C LYS A 61 10.57 3.15 16.62
N ASP A 62 11.17 1.98 16.89
CA ASP A 62 11.64 1.07 15.85
C ASP A 62 10.45 0.65 14.98
N PRO A 63 10.30 1.21 13.76
CA PRO A 63 9.14 0.95 12.93
C PRO A 63 9.08 -0.54 12.55
N SER A 64 10.24 -1.21 12.48
CA SER A 64 10.35 -2.61 12.05
C SER A 64 9.58 -3.57 12.95
N SER A 65 9.51 -3.28 14.25
CA SER A 65 8.84 -4.12 15.25
C SER A 65 7.32 -4.19 15.08
N GLN A 66 6.70 -3.13 14.55
CA GLN A 66 5.25 -3.05 14.34
C GLN A 66 4.84 -3.10 12.87
N LEU A 67 5.79 -2.93 11.95
CA LEU A 67 5.54 -2.82 10.51
C LEU A 67 4.76 -4.01 9.95
N ALA A 68 5.02 -5.23 10.44
CA ALA A 68 4.27 -6.40 10.02
C ALA A 68 2.78 -6.29 10.41
N SER A 69 2.48 -5.97 11.67
CA SER A 69 1.11 -5.79 12.15
C SER A 69 0.40 -4.60 11.50
N MET A 70 1.13 -3.52 11.26
CA MET A 70 0.63 -2.33 10.58
C MET A 70 0.27 -2.65 9.12
N PHE A 71 1.14 -3.34 8.39
CA PHE A 71 0.85 -3.77 7.03
C PHE A 71 -0.41 -4.63 6.97
N LEU A 72 -0.51 -5.65 7.84
CA LEU A 72 -1.68 -6.54 7.85
C LEU A 72 -2.97 -5.75 8.09
N GLN A 73 -3.01 -4.93 9.14
CA GLN A 73 -4.20 -4.18 9.54
C GLN A 73 -4.60 -3.13 8.49
N VAL A 74 -3.63 -2.34 7.99
CA VAL A 74 -3.89 -1.31 6.98
C VAL A 74 -4.37 -1.94 5.68
N ILE A 75 -3.73 -3.00 5.19
CA ILE A 75 -4.10 -3.62 3.92
C ILE A 75 -5.44 -4.35 4.04
N ASN A 76 -5.73 -5.00 5.17
CA ASN A 76 -7.04 -5.62 5.39
C ASN A 76 -8.15 -4.58 5.36
N THR A 77 -7.98 -3.48 6.10
CA THR A 77 -8.96 -2.38 6.08
C THR A 77 -9.07 -1.73 4.71
N MET A 78 -7.96 -1.50 4.01
CA MET A 78 -7.94 -0.93 2.67
C MET A 78 -8.71 -1.81 1.67
N PHE A 79 -8.46 -3.12 1.68
CA PHE A 79 -9.14 -4.05 0.76
C PHE A 79 -10.62 -4.20 1.10
N THR A 80 -10.99 -4.20 2.39
CA THR A 80 -12.40 -4.14 2.82
C THR A 80 -13.09 -2.86 2.33
N CYS A 81 -12.42 -1.70 2.39
CA CYS A 81 -12.96 -0.45 1.84
C CYS A 81 -13.12 -0.52 0.32
N ILE A 82 -12.14 -1.11 -0.40
CA ILE A 82 -12.24 -1.33 -1.85
C ILE A 82 -13.45 -2.20 -2.18
N GLU A 83 -13.67 -3.29 -1.44
CA GLU A 83 -14.85 -4.15 -1.59
C GLU A 83 -16.15 -3.39 -1.31
N GLN A 84 -16.23 -2.66 -0.20
CA GLN A 84 -17.43 -1.92 0.20
C GLN A 84 -17.80 -0.80 -0.79
N TYR A 85 -16.80 -0.16 -1.42
CA TYR A 85 -16.98 0.99 -2.30
C TYR A 85 -16.82 0.66 -3.79
N GLU A 86 -17.03 -0.61 -4.18
CA GLU A 86 -16.94 -1.07 -5.57
C GLU A 86 -17.73 -0.20 -6.56
N SER A 87 -19.00 0.06 -6.23
CA SER A 87 -19.90 0.84 -7.09
C SER A 87 -19.43 2.28 -7.34
N VAL A 88 -18.50 2.78 -6.52
CA VAL A 88 -17.88 4.10 -6.63
C VAL A 88 -16.59 3.98 -7.45
N TRP A 89 -15.59 3.22 -6.96
CA TRP A 89 -14.28 3.21 -7.60
C TRP A 89 -14.31 2.64 -9.01
N ASN A 90 -15.25 1.72 -9.33
CA ASN A 90 -15.37 1.15 -10.67
C ASN A 90 -15.64 2.24 -11.74
N LYS A 91 -16.33 3.33 -11.37
CA LYS A 91 -16.67 4.45 -12.28
C LYS A 91 -15.54 5.48 -12.45
N ILE A 92 -14.50 5.44 -11.61
CA ILE A 92 -13.41 6.43 -11.61
C ILE A 92 -12.37 6.05 -12.66
N ASN A 93 -12.24 6.81 -13.74
CA ASN A 93 -11.33 6.45 -14.85
C ASN A 93 -10.02 7.23 -14.86
N SER A 94 -9.83 8.15 -13.92
CA SER A 94 -8.62 8.96 -13.86
C SER A 94 -8.27 9.38 -12.44
N ILE A 95 -6.98 9.56 -12.17
CA ILE A 95 -6.49 10.18 -10.95
C ILE A 95 -6.62 11.71 -11.03
N SER A 96 -6.78 12.34 -9.88
CA SER A 96 -6.74 13.80 -9.75
C SER A 96 -5.74 14.20 -8.67
N LYS A 97 -5.15 15.39 -8.82
CA LYS A 97 -4.30 15.96 -7.77
C LYS A 97 -5.19 16.45 -6.62
N THR A 98 -4.82 16.10 -5.40
CA THR A 98 -5.46 16.66 -4.21
C THR A 98 -4.99 18.11 -4.03
N PRO A 99 -5.91 19.09 -3.86
CA PRO A 99 -5.52 20.47 -3.57
C PRO A 99 -4.69 20.54 -2.29
N MET A 100 -3.64 21.34 -2.33
CA MET A 100 -2.70 21.52 -1.23
C MET A 100 -2.67 22.98 -0.79
N SER A 101 -2.65 23.22 0.53
CA SER A 101 -2.70 24.56 1.13
C SER A 101 -1.58 24.74 2.17
N GLY A 102 -1.11 25.97 2.31
CA GLY A 102 -0.02 26.34 3.19
C GLY A 102 1.35 26.37 2.49
N GLU A 103 2.36 26.83 3.21
CA GLU A 103 3.76 26.87 2.78
C GLU A 103 4.60 26.10 3.80
N ALA A 104 5.43 25.15 3.34
CA ALA A 104 6.39 24.50 4.21
C ALA A 104 7.52 25.48 4.54
N LYS A 105 7.52 26.03 5.77
CA LYS A 105 8.50 27.03 6.20
C LYS A 105 9.88 26.45 6.56
N TYR A 106 10.03 25.13 6.60
CA TYR A 106 11.27 24.46 7.02
C TYR A 106 11.62 23.29 6.09
N LYS A 107 12.85 23.29 5.60
CA LYS A 107 13.49 22.14 4.91
C LYS A 107 14.18 21.24 5.94
N ASP A 108 13.49 20.87 7.01
CA ASP A 108 14.04 19.82 7.86
C ASP A 108 13.89 18.47 7.14
N THR A 109 14.92 17.65 7.29
CA THR A 109 14.87 16.24 6.90
C THR A 109 14.41 15.44 8.11
N SER A 110 13.43 14.55 7.92
CA SER A 110 13.06 13.57 8.94
C SER A 110 14.28 12.75 9.35
N GLU A 111 14.30 12.24 10.58
CA GLU A 111 15.34 11.32 11.03
C GLU A 111 15.47 10.13 10.07
N SER A 112 16.71 9.75 9.77
CA SER A 112 17.00 8.61 8.91
C SER A 112 16.56 7.32 9.60
N ILE A 113 15.72 6.53 8.93
CA ILE A 113 15.43 5.16 9.35
C ILE A 113 16.60 4.30 8.88
N GLU A 114 17.23 3.57 9.80
CA GLU A 114 18.21 2.56 9.41
C GLU A 114 17.52 1.39 8.72
N VAL A 115 17.82 1.19 7.44
CA VAL A 115 17.31 0.08 6.63
C VAL A 115 18.46 -0.81 6.18
N SER A 116 18.26 -2.13 6.27
CA SER A 116 19.24 -3.12 5.82
C SER A 116 18.74 -3.84 4.59
N LEU A 117 19.34 -3.56 3.43
CA LEU A 117 19.05 -4.27 2.18
C LEU A 117 19.29 -5.79 2.32
N PRO A 118 20.43 -6.27 2.88
CA PRO A 118 20.64 -7.71 3.10
C PRO A 118 19.57 -8.36 3.98
N ALA A 119 19.17 -7.71 5.08
CA ALA A 119 18.13 -8.23 5.96
C ALA A 119 16.75 -8.28 5.27
N THR A 120 16.43 -7.26 4.48
CA THR A 120 15.19 -7.20 3.69
C THR A 120 15.14 -8.33 2.65
N ILE A 121 16.25 -8.56 1.93
CA ILE A 121 16.36 -9.66 0.95
C ILE A 121 16.20 -11.02 1.66
N ALA A 122 16.89 -11.24 2.78
CA ALA A 122 16.79 -12.47 3.55
C ALA A 122 15.36 -12.71 4.07
N ALA A 123 14.68 -11.67 4.57
CA ALA A 123 13.31 -11.75 5.05
C ALA A 123 12.33 -12.19 3.95
N PHE A 124 12.47 -11.64 2.73
CA PHE A 124 11.70 -12.08 1.57
C PHE A 124 11.99 -13.55 1.21
N LYS A 125 13.27 -13.90 1.00
CA LYS A 125 13.69 -15.24 0.58
C LYS A 125 13.24 -16.33 1.55
N ASN A 126 13.36 -16.09 2.85
CA ASN A 126 13.02 -17.07 3.88
C ASN A 126 11.51 -17.31 4.01
N LYS A 127 10.67 -16.36 3.59
CA LYS A 127 9.21 -16.44 3.75
C LYS A 127 8.47 -16.75 2.45
N TYR A 128 9.04 -16.45 1.29
CA TYR A 128 8.42 -16.68 -0.02
C TYR A 128 7.96 -18.15 -0.22
N PRO A 129 8.74 -19.19 0.14
CA PRO A 129 8.32 -20.58 -0.06
C PRO A 129 7.05 -20.99 0.71
N PHE A 130 6.66 -20.29 1.78
CA PHE A 130 5.51 -20.65 2.62
C PHE A 130 4.15 -20.34 1.97
N TYR A 131 4.15 -19.58 0.86
CA TYR A 131 2.95 -19.10 0.20
C TYR A 131 2.89 -19.44 -1.29
N LEU A 132 3.72 -20.40 -1.74
CA LEU A 132 3.75 -20.82 -3.15
C LEU A 132 2.39 -21.30 -3.65
N ASP A 133 1.60 -21.95 -2.80
CA ASP A 133 0.24 -22.39 -3.13
C ASP A 133 -0.69 -21.21 -3.45
N ILE A 134 -0.61 -20.12 -2.69
CA ILE A 134 -1.36 -18.88 -2.96
C ILE A 134 -0.84 -18.24 -4.24
N TYR A 135 0.48 -18.06 -4.38
CA TYR A 135 1.07 -17.39 -5.52
C TYR A 135 0.77 -18.12 -6.83
N SER A 136 0.87 -19.44 -6.85
CA SER A 136 0.55 -20.25 -8.03
C SER A 136 -0.95 -20.26 -8.36
N SER A 137 -1.82 -20.03 -7.37
CA SER A 137 -3.26 -19.95 -7.58
C SER A 137 -3.71 -18.62 -8.18
N ILE A 138 -3.09 -17.50 -7.82
CA ILE A 138 -3.65 -16.15 -8.11
C ILE A 138 -2.79 -15.30 -9.05
N LEU A 139 -1.50 -15.60 -9.19
CA LEU A 139 -0.57 -14.82 -10.00
C LEU A 139 -0.34 -15.48 -11.36
N GLU A 140 -0.24 -14.66 -12.41
CA GLU A 140 0.17 -15.13 -13.73
C GLU A 140 1.62 -15.63 -13.73
N GLN A 141 1.94 -16.55 -14.64
CA GLN A 141 3.28 -17.16 -14.71
C GLN A 141 4.40 -16.11 -14.87
N GLU A 142 4.15 -15.04 -15.62
CA GLU A 142 5.08 -13.91 -15.76
C GLU A 142 5.43 -13.28 -14.40
N ILE A 143 4.43 -13.04 -13.56
CA ILE A 143 4.61 -12.46 -12.22
C ILE A 143 5.34 -13.44 -11.30
N GLN A 144 4.96 -14.73 -11.34
CA GLN A 144 5.63 -15.78 -10.57
C GLN A 144 7.12 -15.88 -10.92
N ASN A 145 7.44 -15.85 -12.22
CA ASN A 145 8.83 -15.89 -12.70
C ASN A 145 9.61 -14.67 -12.19
N LYS A 146 9.02 -13.48 -12.21
CA LYS A 146 9.66 -12.26 -11.69
C LYS A 146 9.97 -12.33 -10.20
N PHE A 147 9.06 -12.84 -9.37
CA PHE A 147 9.36 -13.05 -7.96
C PHE A 147 10.37 -14.18 -7.69
N SER A 148 10.42 -15.18 -8.58
CA SER A 148 11.44 -16.23 -8.54
C SER A 148 12.83 -15.65 -8.87
N GLU A 149 12.94 -14.79 -9.89
CA GLU A 149 14.16 -14.04 -10.22
C GLU A 149 14.62 -13.17 -9.03
N LEU A 150 13.69 -12.52 -8.32
CA LEU A 150 14.00 -11.70 -7.14
C LEU A 150 14.67 -12.48 -6.00
N GLN A 151 14.56 -13.82 -5.95
CA GLN A 151 15.30 -14.63 -4.97
C GLN A 151 16.82 -14.51 -5.13
N LEU A 152 17.28 -14.07 -6.31
CA LEU A 152 18.69 -13.88 -6.68
C LEU A 152 19.16 -12.42 -6.56
N LEU A 153 18.32 -11.50 -6.04
CA LEU A 153 18.60 -10.05 -5.99
C LEU A 153 19.91 -9.68 -5.27
N GLU A 154 20.39 -10.54 -4.38
CA GLU A 154 21.69 -10.41 -3.70
C GLU A 154 22.88 -10.49 -4.67
N TYR A 155 22.77 -11.31 -5.72
CA TYR A 155 23.86 -11.63 -6.64
C TYR A 155 23.71 -10.97 -8.02
N SER A 156 22.53 -10.44 -8.34
CA SER A 156 22.22 -9.89 -9.66
C SER A 156 21.34 -8.65 -9.60
N ASN A 157 21.43 -7.83 -10.64
CA ASN A 157 20.48 -6.75 -10.87
C ASN A 157 19.26 -7.36 -11.57
N ILE A 158 18.13 -7.40 -10.86
CA ILE A 158 16.87 -7.90 -11.39
C ILE A 158 16.00 -6.72 -11.72
N GLU A 159 15.59 -6.62 -12.99
CA GLU A 159 14.59 -5.66 -13.42
C GLU A 159 13.21 -6.10 -12.91
N PHE A 160 12.54 -5.20 -12.20
CA PHE A 160 11.22 -5.44 -11.64
C PHE A 160 10.30 -4.26 -11.98
N PRO A 161 9.63 -4.31 -13.15
CA PRO A 161 8.79 -3.22 -13.63
C PRO A 161 7.60 -2.93 -12.71
N SER A 162 7.17 -1.67 -12.68
CA SER A 162 5.99 -1.20 -11.93
C SER A 162 4.71 -1.95 -12.32
N GLU A 163 4.63 -2.43 -13.57
CA GLU A 163 3.52 -3.23 -14.09
C GLU A 163 3.39 -4.58 -13.37
N ILE A 164 4.51 -5.22 -13.04
CA ILE A 164 4.51 -6.48 -12.29
C ILE A 164 3.95 -6.24 -10.90
N TRP A 165 4.37 -5.15 -10.25
CA TRP A 165 3.87 -4.79 -8.92
C TRP A 165 2.37 -4.45 -8.95
N ALA A 166 1.94 -3.61 -9.88
CA ALA A 166 0.53 -3.22 -10.02
C ALA A 166 -0.38 -4.43 -10.27
N LYS A 167 -0.02 -5.30 -11.21
CA LYS A 167 -0.77 -6.54 -11.47
C LYS A 167 -0.77 -7.47 -10.25
N THR A 168 0.33 -7.56 -9.51
CA THR A 168 0.39 -8.33 -8.26
C THR A 168 -0.65 -7.81 -7.28
N VAL A 169 -0.61 -6.53 -6.93
CA VAL A 169 -1.56 -5.93 -5.98
C VAL A 169 -3.01 -6.11 -6.46
N TYR A 170 -3.29 -5.92 -7.74
CA TYR A 170 -4.62 -6.13 -8.30
C TYR A 170 -5.10 -7.58 -8.26
N SER A 171 -4.23 -8.57 -8.48
CA SER A 171 -4.58 -9.97 -8.28
C SER A 171 -4.93 -10.27 -6.82
N PHE A 172 -4.22 -9.67 -5.87
CA PHE A 172 -4.54 -9.82 -4.44
C PHE A 172 -5.84 -9.14 -4.05
N ILE A 173 -6.16 -7.95 -4.60
CA ILE A 173 -7.45 -7.29 -4.40
C ILE A 173 -8.60 -8.18 -4.92
N ALA A 174 -8.47 -8.68 -6.16
CA ALA A 174 -9.48 -9.54 -6.76
C ALA A 174 -9.66 -10.85 -5.99
N GLU A 175 -8.58 -11.48 -5.52
CA GLU A 175 -8.67 -12.69 -4.71
C GLU A 175 -9.29 -12.41 -3.33
N PHE A 176 -8.95 -11.27 -2.70
CA PHE A 176 -9.50 -10.89 -1.40
C PHE A 176 -11.02 -10.78 -1.45
N HIS A 177 -11.56 -10.21 -2.52
CA HIS A 177 -13.00 -10.12 -2.75
C HIS A 177 -13.68 -11.50 -2.78
N ARG A 178 -13.03 -12.50 -3.38
CA ARG A 178 -13.53 -13.88 -3.48
C ARG A 178 -13.28 -14.72 -2.23
N THR A 179 -12.31 -14.33 -1.42
CA THR A 179 -11.84 -15.09 -0.28
C THR A 179 -12.76 -14.89 0.93
N PRO A 180 -13.29 -15.95 1.54
CA PRO A 180 -14.02 -15.86 2.80
C PRO A 180 -13.21 -15.16 3.89
N THR A 181 -13.87 -14.35 4.73
CA THR A 181 -13.19 -13.47 5.71
C THR A 181 -12.13 -14.16 6.55
N PHE A 182 -12.36 -15.40 6.97
CA PHE A 182 -11.44 -16.16 7.82
C PHE A 182 -10.12 -16.58 7.14
N PHE A 183 -10.05 -16.55 5.80
CA PHE A 183 -8.84 -16.87 5.05
C PHE A 183 -8.08 -15.60 4.59
N ARG A 184 -8.67 -14.41 4.73
CA ARG A 184 -8.11 -13.15 4.23
C ARG A 184 -6.78 -12.78 4.90
N GLU A 185 -6.58 -13.13 6.17
CA GLU A 185 -5.32 -12.86 6.89
C GLU A 185 -4.11 -13.55 6.23
N ARG A 186 -4.24 -14.84 5.88
CA ARG A 186 -3.18 -15.60 5.20
C ARG A 186 -2.87 -15.02 3.82
N LEU A 187 -3.91 -14.58 3.10
CA LEU A 187 -3.76 -13.93 1.80
C LEU A 187 -2.98 -12.61 1.92
N ILE A 188 -3.32 -11.77 2.90
CA ILE A 188 -2.61 -10.49 3.11
C ILE A 188 -1.18 -10.73 3.60
N ASP A 189 -0.94 -11.75 4.44
CA ASP A 189 0.42 -12.09 4.85
C ASP A 189 1.28 -12.55 3.67
N ALA A 190 0.69 -13.28 2.73
CA ALA A 190 1.35 -13.64 1.47
C ALA A 190 1.71 -12.40 0.64
N LEU A 191 0.83 -11.39 0.55
CA LEU A 191 1.13 -10.10 -0.09
C LEU A 191 2.24 -9.34 0.65
N ARG A 192 2.24 -9.36 1.99
CA ARG A 192 3.27 -8.72 2.82
C ARG A 192 4.65 -9.26 2.48
N VAL A 193 4.80 -10.57 2.27
CA VAL A 193 6.07 -11.16 1.87
C VAL A 193 6.52 -10.65 0.49
N LEU A 194 5.61 -10.59 -0.50
CA LEU A 194 5.95 -10.03 -1.82
C LEU A 194 6.31 -8.54 -1.74
N TRP A 195 5.62 -7.78 -0.87
CA TRP A 195 5.93 -6.38 -0.59
C TRP A 195 7.33 -6.20 0.00
N ILE A 196 7.80 -7.08 0.89
CA ILE A 196 9.19 -7.04 1.39
C ILE A 196 10.18 -7.19 0.22
N GLY A 197 9.92 -8.12 -0.71
CA GLY A 197 10.73 -8.25 -1.93
C GLY A 197 10.71 -6.99 -2.78
N ARG A 198 9.54 -6.37 -2.95
CA ARG A 198 9.36 -5.09 -3.65
C ARG A 198 10.12 -3.94 -2.99
N VAL A 199 10.16 -3.88 -1.65
CA VAL A 199 10.96 -2.92 -0.88
C VAL A 199 12.45 -3.13 -1.13
N ALA A 200 12.93 -4.38 -1.15
CA ALA A 200 14.34 -4.66 -1.46
C ALA A 200 14.73 -4.15 -2.86
N VAL A 201 13.87 -4.34 -3.86
CA VAL A 201 14.05 -3.75 -5.20
C VAL A 201 14.11 -2.23 -5.11
N PHE A 202 13.13 -1.60 -4.44
CA PHE A 202 13.07 -0.14 -4.33
C PHE A 202 14.35 0.42 -3.70
N LEU A 203 14.77 -0.13 -2.56
CA LEU A 203 16.02 0.25 -1.89
C LEU A 203 17.23 0.16 -2.81
N LYS A 204 17.33 -0.91 -3.61
CA LYS A 204 18.44 -1.09 -4.56
C LYS A 204 18.41 -0.07 -5.69
N GLU A 205 17.22 0.29 -6.18
CA GLU A 205 17.03 1.27 -7.26
C GLU A 205 17.17 2.74 -6.81
N THR A 206 17.01 3.02 -5.52
CA THR A 206 16.96 4.38 -4.98
C THR A 206 18.07 4.70 -3.99
N TRP A 207 18.97 3.76 -3.69
CA TRP A 207 20.01 3.93 -2.66
C TRP A 207 20.85 5.21 -2.81
N GLU A 208 21.17 5.59 -4.05
CA GLU A 208 21.99 6.75 -4.38
C GLU A 208 21.17 7.93 -4.96
N LYS A 209 19.83 7.81 -4.96
CA LYS A 209 18.93 8.82 -5.52
C LYS A 209 18.58 9.90 -4.50
N THR A 210 18.25 11.08 -5.00
CA THR A 210 17.68 12.15 -4.16
C THR A 210 16.25 11.84 -3.76
N ARG A 211 15.73 12.59 -2.78
CA ARG A 211 14.33 12.47 -2.37
C ARG A 211 13.40 12.78 -3.54
N GLU A 212 13.70 13.83 -4.30
CA GLU A 212 12.91 14.25 -5.45
C GLU A 212 12.84 13.16 -6.52
N GLU A 213 13.96 12.51 -6.85
CA GLU A 213 14.00 11.40 -7.79
C GLU A 213 13.21 10.17 -7.29
N CYS A 214 13.21 9.92 -5.97
CA CYS A 214 12.39 8.88 -5.37
C CYS A 214 10.88 9.19 -5.49
N GLU A 215 10.49 10.44 -5.22
CA GLU A 215 9.09 10.88 -5.35
C GLU A 215 8.62 10.81 -6.81
N GLU A 216 9.45 11.19 -7.77
CA GLU A 216 9.15 11.07 -9.20
C GLU A 216 8.87 9.61 -9.60
N LYS A 217 9.69 8.67 -9.12
CA LYS A 217 9.47 7.23 -9.35
C LYS A 217 8.14 6.74 -8.74
N ILE A 218 7.79 7.21 -7.54
CA ILE A 218 6.50 6.88 -6.92
C ILE A 218 5.32 7.44 -7.75
N VAL A 219 5.45 8.66 -8.26
CA VAL A 219 4.43 9.27 -9.14
C VAL A 219 4.27 8.50 -10.44
N GLU A 220 5.35 7.98 -11.01
CA GLU A 220 5.30 7.09 -12.18
C GLU A 220 4.57 5.78 -11.86
N GLU A 221 4.84 5.17 -10.70
CA GLU A 221 4.13 3.98 -10.25
C GLU A 221 2.61 4.20 -10.13
N VAL A 222 2.19 5.34 -9.58
CA VAL A 222 0.76 5.71 -9.50
C VAL A 222 0.10 5.73 -10.88
N LYS A 223 0.79 6.28 -11.90
CA LYS A 223 0.29 6.29 -13.29
C LYS A 223 0.20 4.87 -13.86
N THR A 224 1.13 3.99 -13.53
CA THR A 224 1.08 2.57 -13.93
C THR A 224 -0.13 1.87 -13.33
N PHE A 225 -0.44 2.10 -12.05
CA PHE A 225 -1.67 1.59 -11.43
C PHE A 225 -2.92 2.12 -12.16
N GLU A 226 -3.03 3.44 -12.37
CA GLU A 226 -4.15 4.04 -13.11
C GLU A 226 -4.35 3.38 -14.49
N LYS A 227 -3.28 3.26 -15.28
CA LYS A 227 -3.30 2.63 -16.60
C LYS A 227 -3.72 1.15 -16.54
N LEU A 228 -3.34 0.44 -15.48
CA LEU A 228 -3.64 -0.98 -15.31
C LEU A 228 -4.94 -1.24 -14.56
N LYS A 229 -5.72 -0.22 -14.17
CA LYS A 229 -7.04 -0.43 -13.58
C LYS A 229 -7.94 -1.38 -14.40
N PRO A 230 -7.96 -1.36 -15.75
CA PRO A 230 -8.71 -2.35 -16.54
C PRO A 230 -8.33 -3.81 -16.25
N TYR A 231 -7.08 -4.08 -15.85
CA TYR A 231 -6.65 -5.41 -15.41
C TYR A 231 -7.37 -5.85 -14.13
N LEU A 232 -7.50 -4.94 -13.15
CA LEU A 232 -8.30 -5.20 -11.95
C LEU A 232 -9.75 -5.48 -12.33
N ILE A 233 -10.38 -4.62 -13.14
CA ILE A 233 -11.80 -4.77 -13.54
C ILE A 233 -12.05 -6.10 -14.25
N ALA A 234 -11.15 -6.54 -15.14
CA ALA A 234 -11.29 -7.83 -15.81
C ALA A 234 -11.13 -9.03 -14.87
N LYS A 235 -10.46 -8.84 -13.73
CA LYS A 235 -10.20 -9.86 -12.72
C LYS A 235 -11.11 -9.81 -11.51
N TYR A 236 -11.82 -8.72 -11.25
CA TYR A 236 -12.68 -8.53 -10.08
C TYR A 236 -13.93 -9.40 -10.22
#